data_AF-A0A3R9U2T0-F1
#
_entry.id   AF-A0A3R9U2T0-F1
#
_cell.length_a   1.000
_cell.length_b   1.000
_cell.length_c   1.000
_cell.angle_alpha   90.00
_cell.angle_beta   90.00
_cell.angle_gamma   90.00
#
_symmetry.space_group_name_H-M   'P 1'
#
loop_
_entity.id
_entity.type
_entity.pdbx_description
1 polymer ?
#
loop_
_entity_poly.entity_id
_entity_poly.type
_entity_poly.pdbx_seq_one_letter_code
_entity_poly.pdbx_strand_id
1 'polypeptide(L)'
;MTDYAHAIQRQHALQRALKERFGRPADWPLKIQAAYAQVELMQRLMGEDYTHFIRCAQQAIHDHRNRWPFSTLQFRHEHLKPLLQVDGRHEPSETLDLGWVLNASLEALLDGHEYERLIDAAVEAAQPAVTV
;
A
#
# COMPACT_ATOMS: atom_id res chain seq x y z
N MET A 1 1.15 -0.16 -26.11
CA MET A 1 2.44 -0.82 -25.75
C MET A 1 3.12 -0.21 -24.53
N THR A 2 2.74 0.99 -24.08
CA THR A 2 3.33 1.73 -22.94
C THR A 2 2.92 1.20 -21.56
N ASP A 3 1.73 0.61 -21.43
CA ASP A 3 1.17 0.19 -20.13
C ASP A 3 1.92 -0.99 -19.47
N TYR A 4 2.36 -1.94 -20.28
CA TYR A 4 3.08 -3.13 -19.80
C TYR A 4 4.49 -2.81 -19.28
N ALA A 5 5.19 -1.88 -19.93
CA ALA A 5 6.52 -1.43 -19.50
C ALA A 5 6.45 -0.69 -18.15
N HIS A 6 5.40 0.12 -17.96
CA HIS A 6 5.17 0.83 -16.71
C HIS A 6 4.83 -0.13 -15.56
N ALA A 7 4.01 -1.17 -15.83
CA ALA A 7 3.70 -2.20 -14.84
C ALA A 7 4.95 -2.98 -14.38
N ILE A 8 5.80 -3.40 -15.32
CA ILE A 8 7.07 -4.10 -15.01
C ILE A 8 8.02 -3.20 -14.20
N GLN A 9 8.13 -1.92 -14.57
CA GLN A 9 8.99 -0.99 -13.86
C GLN A 9 8.54 -0.79 -12.40
N ARG A 10 7.23 -0.65 -12.17
CA ARG A 10 6.67 -0.52 -10.81
C ARG A 10 6.83 -1.81 -10.01
N GLN A 11 6.62 -2.97 -10.63
CA GLN A 11 6.88 -4.27 -10.00
C GLN A 11 8.34 -4.39 -9.53
N HIS A 12 9.30 -4.03 -10.38
CA HIS A 12 10.71 -4.03 -10.02
C HIS A 12 11.05 -3.01 -8.92
N ALA A 13 10.41 -1.85 -8.92
CA ALA A 13 10.58 -0.85 -7.87
C ALA A 13 10.07 -1.38 -6.52
N LEU A 14 8.88 -1.99 -6.49
CA LEU A 14 8.31 -2.59 -5.28
C LEU A 14 9.18 -3.73 -4.75
N GLN A 15 9.63 -4.63 -5.62
CA GLN A 15 10.50 -5.72 -5.23
C GLN A 15 11.84 -5.20 -4.67
N ARG A 16 12.38 -4.12 -5.23
CA ARG A 16 13.61 -3.48 -4.72
C ARG A 16 13.38 -2.86 -3.34
N ALA A 17 12.33 -2.06 -3.18
CA ALA A 17 12.00 -1.41 -1.91
C ALA A 17 11.72 -2.43 -0.79
N LEU A 18 11.09 -3.56 -1.11
CA LEU A 18 10.89 -4.64 -0.15
C LEU A 18 12.17 -5.41 0.13
N LYS A 19 13.05 -5.59 -0.86
CA LYS A 19 14.33 -6.26 -0.65
C LYS A 19 15.18 -5.53 0.38
N GLU A 20 15.16 -4.20 0.38
CA GLU A 20 15.89 -3.38 1.33
C GLU A 20 15.37 -3.50 2.77
N ARG A 21 14.08 -3.83 2.95
CA ARG A 21 13.42 -3.90 4.27
C ARG A 21 13.27 -5.31 4.84
N PHE A 22 13.13 -6.31 3.97
CA PHE A 22 12.83 -7.70 4.33
C PHE A 22 13.88 -8.71 3.85
N GLY A 23 14.94 -8.27 3.19
CA GLY A 23 15.99 -9.15 2.67
C GLY A 23 15.66 -9.71 1.29
N ARG A 24 16.34 -10.78 0.86
CA ARG A 24 16.19 -11.28 -0.52
C ARG A 24 14.81 -11.93 -0.70
N PRO A 25 14.17 -11.81 -1.89
CA PRO A 25 12.87 -12.43 -2.14
C PRO A 25 12.80 -13.94 -1.86
N ALA A 26 13.90 -14.67 -2.11
CA ALA A 26 13.98 -16.11 -1.83
C ALA A 26 13.90 -16.46 -0.33
N ASP A 27 14.20 -15.49 0.54
CA ASP A 27 14.25 -15.65 1.99
C ASP A 27 13.01 -15.03 2.67
N TRP A 28 12.08 -14.43 1.91
CA TRP A 28 10.90 -13.80 2.47
C TRP A 28 10.00 -14.83 3.15
N PRO A 29 9.53 -14.58 4.39
CA PRO A 29 8.48 -15.36 5.00
C PRO A 29 7.22 -15.38 4.12
N LEU A 30 6.43 -16.46 4.21
CA LEU A 30 5.21 -16.62 3.39
C LEU A 30 4.25 -15.43 3.48
N LYS A 31 4.11 -14.82 4.66
CA LYS A 31 3.29 -13.62 4.86
C LYS A 31 3.78 -12.41 4.06
N ILE A 32 5.09 -12.23 3.90
CA ILE A 32 5.67 -11.13 3.10
C ILE A 32 5.49 -11.41 1.61
N GLN A 33 5.64 -12.67 1.17
CA GLN A 33 5.36 -13.06 -0.21
C GLN A 33 3.89 -12.82 -0.59
N ALA A 34 2.97 -13.21 0.30
CA ALA A 34 1.54 -12.98 0.12
C ALA A 34 1.20 -11.48 0.13
N ALA A 35 1.78 -10.70 1.04
CA ALA A 35 1.62 -9.25 1.06
C ALA A 35 2.12 -8.59 -0.23
N TYR A 36 3.30 -8.99 -0.74
CA TYR A 36 3.82 -8.50 -2.02
C TYR A 36 2.86 -8.78 -3.18
N ALA A 37 2.43 -10.03 -3.34
CA ALA A 37 1.49 -10.42 -4.40
C ALA A 37 0.15 -9.66 -4.30
N GLN A 38 -0.31 -9.40 -3.08
CA GLN A 38 -1.52 -8.63 -2.85
C GLN A 38 -1.35 -7.14 -3.19
N VAL A 39 -0.20 -6.53 -2.88
CA VAL A 39 0.08 -5.14 -3.28
C VAL A 39 0.15 -5.02 -4.81
N GLU A 40 0.74 -6.00 -5.50
CA GLU A 40 0.71 -6.06 -6.97
C GLU A 40 -0.72 -6.22 -7.53
N LEU A 41 -1.57 -6.98 -6.84
CA LEU A 41 -2.99 -7.10 -7.20
C LEU A 41 -3.72 -5.77 -7.02
N MET A 42 -3.53 -5.10 -5.88
CA MET A 42 -4.12 -3.78 -5.62
C MET A 42 -3.73 -2.79 -6.71
N GLN A 43 -2.44 -2.74 -7.06
CA GLN A 43 -1.96 -1.84 -8.11
C GLN A 43 -2.62 -2.10 -9.47
N ARG A 44 -2.82 -3.36 -9.84
CA ARG A 44 -3.48 -3.74 -11.10
C ARG A 44 -4.97 -3.41 -11.11
N LEU A 45 -5.67 -3.66 -10.00
CA LEU A 45 -7.12 -3.45 -9.92
C LEU A 45 -7.49 -1.98 -9.74
N MET A 46 -6.66 -1.20 -9.05
CA MET A 46 -6.94 0.21 -8.74
C MET A 46 -6.42 1.17 -9.81
N GLY A 47 -5.46 0.75 -10.64
CA GLY A 47 -4.93 1.58 -11.72
C GLY A 47 -4.36 2.91 -11.22
N GLU A 48 -4.94 4.02 -11.69
CA GLU A 48 -4.50 5.38 -11.34
C GLU A 48 -4.75 5.71 -9.86
N ASP A 49 -5.79 5.13 -9.25
CA ASP A 49 -6.16 5.39 -7.86
C ASP A 49 -5.18 4.78 -6.85
N TYR A 50 -4.38 3.79 -7.28
CA TYR A 50 -3.43 3.08 -6.40
C TYR A 50 -2.44 4.04 -5.71
N THR A 51 -1.89 4.99 -6.48
CA THR A 51 -0.87 5.92 -5.97
C THR A 51 -1.46 6.85 -4.91
N HIS A 52 -2.69 7.32 -5.14
CA HIS A 52 -3.41 8.12 -4.16
C HIS A 52 -3.70 7.29 -2.91
N PHE A 53 -4.27 6.10 -3.08
CA PHE A 53 -4.62 5.21 -1.98
C PHE A 53 -3.44 4.89 -1.06
N ILE A 54 -2.30 4.48 -1.63
CA ILE A 54 -1.15 4.07 -0.82
C ILE A 54 -0.53 5.25 -0.05
N ARG A 55 -0.65 6.47 -0.58
CA ARG A 55 -0.26 7.70 0.14
C ARG A 55 -1.22 8.00 1.28
N CYS A 56 -2.53 7.85 1.09
CA CYS A 56 -3.50 7.97 2.17
C CYS A 56 -3.26 6.92 3.26
N ALA A 57 -2.91 5.68 2.88
CA ALA A 57 -2.55 4.62 3.83
C ALA A 57 -1.30 4.99 4.65
N GLN A 58 -0.25 5.51 4.02
CA GLN A 58 0.94 5.98 4.72
C GLN A 58 0.64 7.16 5.65
N GLN A 59 -0.14 8.13 5.18
CA GLN A 59 -0.55 9.29 5.98
C GLN A 59 -1.32 8.85 7.23
N ALA A 60 -2.28 7.92 7.07
CA ALA A 60 -3.02 7.36 8.19
C ALA A 60 -2.09 6.70 9.22
N ILE A 61 -1.06 5.95 8.78
CA ILE A 61 -0.08 5.34 9.69
C ILE A 61 0.72 6.42 10.42
N HIS A 62 1.17 7.45 9.70
CA HIS A 62 1.96 8.53 10.26
C HIS A 62 1.22 9.30 11.36
N ASP A 63 -0.03 9.69 11.09
CA ASP A 63 -0.86 10.46 12.02
C ASP A 63 -1.14 9.71 13.33
N HIS A 64 -0.98 8.40 13.31
CA HIS A 64 -1.33 7.51 14.42
C HIS A 64 -0.15 6.79 15.05
N ARG A 65 1.07 6.93 14.53
CA ARG A 65 2.25 6.23 15.04
C ARG A 65 2.44 6.30 16.56
N ASN A 66 1.98 7.39 17.19
CA ASN A 66 2.13 7.66 18.62
C ASN A 66 1.01 7.09 19.52
N ARG A 67 -0.04 6.43 19.01
CA ARG A 67 -1.13 5.88 19.87
C ARG A 67 -1.28 4.36 19.80
N TRP A 68 -0.18 3.66 19.51
CA TRP A 68 -0.12 2.20 19.58
C TRP A 68 -0.43 1.66 20.99
N PRO A 69 -1.09 0.49 21.12
CA PRO A 69 -1.61 -0.38 20.05
C PRO A 69 -3.00 0.04 19.57
N PHE A 70 -3.30 -0.12 18.29
CA PHE A 70 -4.63 0.14 17.73
C PHE A 70 -5.39 -1.15 17.43
N SER A 71 -6.72 -1.08 17.55
CA SER A 71 -7.62 -1.98 16.82
C SER A 71 -7.55 -1.65 15.34
N THR A 72 -7.12 -2.61 14.52
CA THR A 72 -6.87 -2.46 13.08
C THR A 72 -8.12 -2.04 12.30
N LEU A 73 -9.30 -2.53 12.69
CA LEU A 73 -10.58 -2.13 12.10
C LEU A 73 -10.96 -0.69 12.45
N GLN A 74 -10.75 -0.28 13.70
CA GLN A 74 -11.09 1.06 14.18
C GLN A 74 -10.16 2.10 13.55
N PHE A 75 -8.86 1.81 13.52
CA PHE A 75 -7.85 2.63 12.86
C PHE A 75 -8.20 2.94 11.40
N ARG A 76 -8.55 1.92 10.60
CA ARG A 76 -8.92 2.11 9.19
C ARG A 76 -10.19 2.94 9.00
N HIS A 77 -11.18 2.74 9.87
CA HIS A 77 -12.44 3.46 9.78
C HIS A 77 -12.30 4.94 10.18
N GLU A 78 -11.50 5.22 11.21
CA GLU A 78 -11.34 6.55 11.77
C GLU A 78 -10.29 7.39 11.04
N HIS A 79 -9.36 6.78 10.30
CA HIS A 79 -8.18 7.49 9.77
C HIS A 79 -7.98 7.32 8.26
N LEU A 80 -8.05 6.10 7.74
CA LEU A 80 -7.90 5.89 6.29
C LEU A 80 -9.17 6.30 5.54
N LYS A 81 -10.35 5.86 5.99
CA LYS A 81 -11.61 6.12 5.29
C LYS A 81 -11.89 7.63 5.11
N PRO A 82 -11.68 8.50 6.11
CA PRO A 82 -11.86 9.95 5.91
C PRO A 82 -10.90 10.53 4.87
N LEU A 83 -9.63 10.10 4.85
CA LEU A 83 -8.65 10.58 3.86
C LEU A 83 -9.06 10.24 2.42
N LEU A 84 -9.73 9.11 2.21
CA LEU A 84 -10.26 8.70 0.91
C LEU A 84 -11.53 9.48 0.50
N GLN A 85 -12.23 10.10 1.45
CA GLN A 85 -13.49 10.83 1.23
C GLN A 85 -13.33 12.35 1.07
N VAL A 86 -12.20 12.92 1.51
CA VAL A 86 -11.98 14.38 1.55
C VAL A 86 -11.67 15.00 0.18
N ASP A 87 -11.24 14.20 -0.81
CA ASP A 87 -10.78 14.72 -2.12
C ASP A 87 -11.88 15.11 -3.13
N GLY A 88 -13.13 15.28 -2.67
CA GLY A 88 -14.19 15.99 -3.42
C GLY A 88 -14.72 15.29 -4.69
N ARG A 89 -14.27 14.07 -5.01
CA ARG A 89 -14.88 13.24 -6.07
C ARG A 89 -16.20 12.68 -5.55
N HIS A 90 -17.28 12.97 -6.27
CA HIS A 90 -18.67 12.87 -5.79
C HIS A 90 -19.21 11.46 -5.53
N GLU A 91 -18.44 10.39 -5.74
CA GLU A 91 -18.76 9.04 -5.24
C GLU A 91 -17.43 8.33 -4.91
N PRO A 92 -17.36 7.53 -3.81
CA PRO A 92 -16.21 6.68 -3.57
C PRO A 92 -16.05 5.74 -4.76
N SER A 93 -14.94 5.84 -5.49
CA SER A 93 -14.66 4.93 -6.59
C SER A 93 -14.66 3.49 -6.09
N GLU A 94 -15.31 2.58 -6.81
CA GLU A 94 -15.32 1.14 -6.46
C GLU A 94 -13.90 0.58 -6.24
N THR A 95 -12.90 1.16 -6.92
CA THR A 95 -11.48 0.85 -6.76
C THR A 95 -10.92 1.25 -5.40
N LEU A 96 -11.36 2.37 -4.81
CA LEU A 96 -10.94 2.82 -3.48
C LEU A 96 -11.58 1.98 -2.37
N ASP A 97 -12.85 1.61 -2.52
CA ASP A 97 -13.53 0.69 -1.61
C ASP A 97 -12.88 -0.70 -1.63
N LEU A 98 -12.56 -1.20 -2.83
CA LEU A 98 -11.78 -2.43 -2.99
C LEU A 98 -10.39 -2.30 -2.34
N GLY A 99 -9.70 -1.19 -2.58
CA GLY A 99 -8.41 -0.88 -1.96
C GLY A 99 -8.48 -0.93 -0.44
N TRP A 100 -9.55 -0.37 0.15
CA TRP A 100 -9.80 -0.40 1.59
C TRP A 100 -9.95 -1.83 2.13
N VAL A 101 -10.70 -2.69 1.43
CA VAL A 101 -10.87 -4.11 1.81
C VAL A 101 -9.57 -4.89 1.68
N LEU A 102 -8.84 -4.72 0.58
CA LEU A 102 -7.57 -5.41 0.38
C LEU A 102 -6.53 -4.95 1.42
N ASN A 103 -6.42 -3.65 1.65
CA ASN A 103 -5.53 -3.12 2.68
C ASN A 103 -5.86 -3.67 4.08
N ALA A 104 -7.14 -3.92 4.36
CA ALA A 104 -7.56 -4.53 5.61
C ALA A 104 -7.00 -5.94 5.83
N SER A 105 -6.86 -6.74 4.77
CA SER A 105 -6.27 -8.08 4.88
C SER A 105 -4.74 -8.04 4.99
N LEU A 106 -4.07 -7.05 4.41
CA LEU A 106 -2.62 -6.84 4.62
C LEU A 106 -2.29 -6.60 6.09
N GLU A 107 -3.07 -5.74 6.75
CA GLU A 107 -2.91 -5.44 8.17
C GLU A 107 -3.31 -6.60 9.08
N ALA A 108 -4.19 -7.51 8.63
CA ALA A 108 -4.51 -8.73 9.36
C ALA A 108 -3.43 -9.82 9.19
N LEU A 109 -2.73 -9.82 8.06
CA LEU A 109 -1.68 -10.78 7.71
C LEU A 109 -0.33 -10.44 8.37
N LEU A 110 -0.07 -9.16 8.58
CA LEU A 110 1.21 -8.63 9.05
C LEU A 110 1.08 -8.06 10.47
N ASP A 111 2.16 -8.08 11.25
CA ASP A 111 2.20 -7.22 12.43
C ASP A 111 2.29 -5.74 12.00
N GLY A 112 1.96 -4.79 12.89
CA GLY A 112 1.88 -3.39 12.48
C GLY A 112 3.23 -2.79 12.03
N HIS A 113 4.37 -3.33 12.49
CA HIS A 113 5.69 -2.88 12.01
C HIS A 113 6.00 -3.42 10.61
N GLU A 114 5.62 -4.66 10.34
CA GLU A 114 5.71 -5.24 9.00
C GLU A 114 4.76 -4.55 8.01
N TYR A 115 3.54 -4.27 8.42
CA TYR A 115 2.57 -3.52 7.63
C TYR A 115 3.07 -2.11 7.31
N GLU A 116 3.57 -1.36 8.30
CA GLU A 116 4.16 -0.04 8.08
C GLU A 116 5.32 -0.08 7.08
N ARG A 117 6.26 -1.02 7.26
CA ARG A 117 7.37 -1.21 6.31
C ARG A 117 6.91 -1.57 4.90
N LEU A 118 5.85 -2.36 4.77
CA LEU A 118 5.24 -2.69 3.47
C LEU A 118 4.66 -1.44 2.80
N ILE A 119 3.87 -0.65 3.53
CA ILE A 119 3.25 0.57 2.99
C ILE A 119 4.31 1.60 2.60
N ASP A 120 5.37 1.77 3.40
CA ASP A 120 6.49 2.64 3.05
C ASP A 120 7.20 2.20 1.76
N ALA A 121 7.44 0.90 1.59
CA ALA A 121 8.01 0.36 0.36
C ALA A 121 7.09 0.58 -0.85
N ALA A 122 5.78 0.42 -0.66
CA ALA A 122 4.79 0.61 -1.71
C ALA A 122 4.68 2.09 -2.14
N VAL A 123 4.76 3.04 -1.20
CA VAL A 123 4.84 4.47 -1.52
C VAL A 123 6.12 4.78 -2.29
N GLU A 124 7.28 4.30 -1.81
CA GLU A 124 8.57 4.52 -2.48
C GLU A 124 8.54 3.99 -3.92
N ALA A 125 7.97 2.81 -4.14
CA ALA A 125 7.82 2.20 -5.45
C ALA A 125 6.80 2.93 -6.36
N ALA A 126 5.83 3.63 -5.77
CA ALA A 126 4.84 4.41 -6.49
C ALA A 126 5.34 5.81 -6.87
N GLN A 127 6.44 6.29 -6.26
CA GLN A 127 7.04 7.57 -6.64
C GLN A 127 7.72 7.47 -8.02
N PRO A 128 7.55 8.46 -8.90
CA PRO A 128 8.32 8.53 -10.12
C PRO A 128 9.80 8.67 -9.75
N ALA A 129 10.67 7.88 -10.39
CA ALA A 129 12.11 8.04 -10.23
C ALA A 129 12.48 9.49 -10.55
N VAL A 130 12.95 10.24 -9.56
CA VAL A 130 13.45 11.59 -9.76
C VAL A 130 14.68 11.46 -10.67
N THR A 131 14.51 11.72 -11.96
CA THR A 131 15.62 11.99 -12.87
C THR A 131 16.25 13.30 -12.41
N VAL A 132 17.38 13.18 -11.71
CA VAL A 132 18.35 14.27 -11.50
C VAL A 132 19.21 14.39 -12.75
#